data_AF-E9D3I5-F1
#
_entry.id   AF-E9D3I5-F1
#
_cell.length_a   1.000
_cell.length_b   1.000
_cell.length_c   1.000
_cell.angle_alpha   90.00
_cell.angle_beta   90.00
_cell.angle_gamma   90.00
#
_symmetry.space_group_name_H-M   'P 1'
#
loop_
_entity.id
_entity.type
_entity.pdbx_description
1 polymer ?
#
loop_
_entity_poly.entity_id
_entity_poly.type
_entity_poly.pdbx_seq_one_letter_code
_entity_poly.pdbx_strand_id
1 'polypeptide(L)'
;MPPTRNKNAKSSIEIEGRIELAISTLKKQEISSIAEAARLFNVPYTTLYHRANGRPARISLRANSTKLTETEEDQLVQWILDLAKQGIPPRPASVENMANHLSCHTRSYLSSPPCWPELGVKSD
;
A
#
# COMPACT_ATOMS: atom_id res chain seq x y z
N MET A 1 17.50 17.64 -7.22
CA MET A 1 16.47 18.47 -6.56
C MET A 1 15.56 17.55 -5.79
N PRO A 2 15.32 17.72 -4.47
CA PRO A 2 14.40 16.86 -3.75
C PRO A 2 12.96 17.21 -4.14
N PRO A 3 12.05 16.22 -4.24
CA PRO A 3 10.66 16.51 -4.59
C PRO A 3 10.01 17.32 -3.47
N THR A 4 9.37 18.43 -3.82
CA THR A 4 8.62 19.26 -2.86
C THR A 4 7.44 18.49 -2.32
N ARG A 5 7.37 18.36 -0.98
CA ARG A 5 6.26 17.73 -0.25
C ARG A 5 4.92 18.29 -0.73
N ASN A 6 4.12 17.45 -1.38
CA ASN A 6 2.82 17.81 -1.91
C ASN A 6 1.87 18.21 -0.75
N LYS A 7 1.45 19.48 -0.72
CA LYS A 7 0.51 20.02 0.28
C LYS A 7 -0.85 19.31 0.26
N ASN A 8 -1.19 18.65 -0.85
CA ASN A 8 -2.46 17.96 -1.05
C ASN A 8 -2.61 16.64 -0.29
N ALA A 9 -1.50 16.04 0.19
CA ALA A 9 -1.55 14.79 0.95
C ALA A 9 -2.11 15.00 2.37
N LYS A 10 -1.72 16.10 3.03
CA LYS A 10 -2.28 16.49 4.34
C LYS A 10 -3.78 16.78 4.23
N SER A 11 -4.17 17.55 3.21
CA SER A 11 -5.58 17.86 2.98
C SER A 11 -6.41 16.62 2.66
N SER A 12 -5.84 15.61 1.99
CA SER A 12 -6.55 14.36 1.71
C SER A 12 -6.87 13.59 2.98
N ILE A 13 -5.95 13.51 3.95
CA ILE A 13 -6.20 12.84 5.24
C ILE A 13 -7.33 13.56 6.01
N GLU A 14 -7.27 14.89 6.05
CA GLU A 14 -8.28 15.73 6.70
C GLU A 14 -9.66 15.62 6.02
N ILE A 15 -9.70 15.44 4.70
CA ILE A 15 -10.96 15.20 3.97
C ILE A 15 -11.51 13.81 4.28
N GLU A 16 -10.67 12.77 4.29
CA GLU A 16 -11.11 11.40 4.61
C GLU A 16 -11.66 11.31 6.05
N GLY A 17 -11.03 11.97 7.03
CA GLY A 17 -11.57 12.02 8.39
C GLY A 17 -12.95 12.67 8.49
N ARG A 18 -13.20 13.73 7.70
CA ARG A 18 -14.53 14.36 7.61
C ARG A 18 -15.57 13.48 6.92
N ILE A 19 -15.15 12.71 5.92
CA ILE A 19 -15.99 11.72 5.24
C ILE A 19 -16.39 10.60 6.21
N GLU A 20 -15.45 10.10 7.03
CA GLU A 20 -15.74 9.07 8.03
C GLU A 20 -16.76 9.56 9.08
N LEU A 21 -16.60 10.81 9.54
CA LEU A 21 -17.59 11.46 10.41
C LEU A 21 -18.97 11.52 9.74
N ALA A 22 -19.05 11.98 8.49
CA ALA A 22 -20.30 12.06 7.74
C ALA A 22 -20.96 10.68 7.52
N ILE A 23 -20.17 9.63 7.28
CA ILE A 23 -20.69 8.26 7.18
C ILE A 23 -21.24 7.80 8.54
N SER A 24 -20.54 8.12 9.63
CA SER A 24 -20.98 7.76 10.97
C SER A 24 -22.32 8.41 11.33
N THR A 25 -22.54 9.69 10.98
CA THR A 25 -23.80 10.39 11.23
C THR A 25 -24.95 9.85 10.39
N LEU A 26 -24.68 9.48 9.13
CA LEU A 26 -25.65 8.81 8.27
C LEU A 26 -26.06 7.44 8.86
N LYS A 27 -25.10 6.66 9.38
CA LYS A 27 -25.37 5.37 10.04
C LYS A 27 -26.16 5.53 11.34
N LYS A 28 -25.91 6.59 12.10
CA LYS A 28 -26.67 6.93 13.32
C LYS A 28 -28.06 7.51 13.05
N GLN A 29 -28.43 7.71 11.77
CA GLN A 29 -29.69 8.33 11.35
C GLN A 29 -29.91 9.76 11.89
N GLU A 30 -28.84 10.46 12.29
CA GLU A 30 -28.91 11.88 12.65
C GLU A 30 -29.26 12.73 11.43
N ILE A 31 -28.82 12.29 10.25
CA ILE A 31 -29.09 12.89 8.95
C ILE A 31 -29.50 11.76 8.00
N SER A 32 -30.60 11.97 7.26
CA SER A 32 -31.11 10.98 6.31
C SER A 32 -30.53 11.16 4.90
N SER A 33 -30.07 12.37 4.56
CA SER A 33 -29.60 12.71 3.22
C SER A 33 -28.07 12.81 3.12
N ILE A 34 -27.49 12.10 2.15
CA ILE A 34 -26.07 12.20 1.81
C ILE A 34 -25.70 13.63 1.39
N ALA A 35 -26.61 14.33 0.70
CA ALA A 35 -26.38 15.71 0.23
C ALA A 35 -26.38 16.72 1.38
N GLU A 36 -27.12 16.43 2.45
CA GLU A 36 -27.11 17.25 3.66
C GLU A 36 -25.84 16.99 4.49
N ALA A 37 -25.48 15.72 4.69
CA ALA A 37 -24.22 15.36 5.35
C ALA A 37 -23.00 15.94 4.62
N ALA A 38 -22.97 15.88 3.29
CA ALA A 38 -21.90 16.48 2.50
C ALA A 38 -21.74 17.99 2.74
N ARG A 39 -22.86 18.72 2.85
CA ARG A 39 -22.87 20.16 3.16
C ARG A 39 -22.42 20.45 4.58
N LEU A 40 -22.94 19.69 5.56
CA LEU A 40 -22.61 19.87 6.97
C LEU A 40 -21.12 19.66 7.26
N PHE A 41 -20.54 18.60 6.69
CA PHE A 41 -19.14 18.24 6.88
C PHE A 41 -18.19 18.89 5.86
N ASN A 42 -18.72 19.70 4.94
CA ASN A 42 -17.97 20.38 3.88
C ASN A 42 -17.09 19.41 3.06
N VAL A 43 -17.69 18.30 2.60
CA VAL A 43 -17.03 17.28 1.77
C VAL A 43 -17.75 17.15 0.42
N PRO A 44 -17.05 16.79 -0.67
CA PRO A 44 -17.70 16.58 -1.95
C PRO A 44 -18.71 15.44 -1.90
N TYR A 45 -19.91 15.69 -2.43
CA TYR A 45 -21.01 14.72 -2.45
C TYR A 45 -20.61 13.39 -3.10
N THR A 46 -19.97 13.45 -4.26
CA THR A 46 -19.57 12.25 -5.03
C THR A 46 -18.59 11.38 -4.25
N THR A 47 -17.63 12.00 -3.55
CA THR A 47 -16.66 11.28 -2.71
C THR A 47 -17.36 10.62 -1.53
N LEU A 48 -18.24 11.33 -0.83
CA LEU A 48 -19.02 10.78 0.28
C LEU A 48 -19.92 9.62 -0.17
N TYR A 49 -20.61 9.77 -1.30
CA TYR A 49 -21.44 8.71 -1.88
C TYR A 49 -20.64 7.44 -2.19
N HIS A 50 -19.49 7.57 -2.84
CA HIS A 50 -18.63 6.42 -3.13
C HIS A 50 -18.13 5.73 -1.85
N ARG A 51 -17.79 6.50 -0.82
CA ARG A 51 -17.29 5.98 0.45
C ARG A 51 -18.38 5.28 1.26
N ALA A 52 -19.59 5.85 1.29
CA ALA A 52 -20.76 5.22 1.88
C ALA A 52 -21.11 3.89 1.19
N ASN A 53 -20.90 3.80 -0.13
CA ASN A 53 -21.05 2.58 -0.93
C ASN A 53 -19.85 1.61 -0.85
N GLY A 54 -18.92 1.83 0.08
CA GLY A 54 -17.82 0.89 0.36
C GLY A 54 -16.57 1.07 -0.49
N ARG A 55 -16.44 2.15 -1.27
CA ARG A 55 -15.20 2.42 -2.02
C ARG A 55 -14.13 2.97 -1.05
N PRO A 56 -13.01 2.25 -0.82
CA PRO A 56 -12.00 2.65 0.16
C PRO A 56 -11.12 3.80 -0.33
N ALA A 57 -10.48 4.50 0.61
CA ALA A 57 -9.61 5.63 0.32
C ALA A 57 -8.35 5.23 -0.43
N ARG A 58 -7.82 6.12 -1.28
CA ARG A 58 -6.55 5.82 -1.96
C ARG A 58 -5.41 5.68 -0.96
N ILE A 59 -5.46 6.44 0.14
CA ILE A 59 -4.48 6.36 1.23
C ILE A 59 -4.55 5.02 1.97
N SER A 60 -5.75 4.44 2.09
CA SER A 60 -5.93 3.12 2.71
C SER A 60 -5.68 1.96 1.74
N LEU A 61 -5.53 2.23 0.45
CA LEU A 61 -5.29 1.22 -0.58
C LEU A 61 -3.80 1.07 -0.89
N ARG A 62 -3.40 -0.16 -1.19
CA ARG A 62 -2.07 -0.46 -1.71
C ARG A 62 -1.85 0.16 -3.09
N ALA A 63 -0.61 0.50 -3.39
CA ALA A 63 -0.22 0.89 -4.74
C ALA A 63 -0.38 -0.31 -5.71
N ASN A 64 -0.86 -0.05 -6.91
CA ASN A 64 -1.28 -1.10 -7.87
C ASN A 64 -0.10 -1.86 -8.52
N SER A 65 1.15 -1.54 -8.16
CA SER A 65 2.35 -2.01 -8.86
C SER A 65 3.43 -2.54 -7.91
N THR A 66 3.03 -2.97 -6.73
CA THR A 66 3.90 -3.65 -5.76
C THR A 66 4.17 -5.09 -6.20
N LYS A 67 5.45 -5.46 -6.33
CA LYS A 67 5.87 -6.80 -6.79
C LYS A 67 5.80 -7.87 -5.69
N LEU A 68 6.06 -7.46 -4.45
CA LEU A 68 6.01 -8.30 -3.27
C LEU A 68 4.59 -8.35 -2.70
N THR A 69 4.23 -9.36 -1.93
CA THR A 69 3.04 -9.36 -1.05
C THR A 69 3.34 -8.72 0.31
N GLU A 70 2.31 -8.38 1.10
CA GLU A 70 2.49 -7.84 2.46
C GLU A 70 3.31 -8.80 3.34
N THR A 71 2.99 -10.10 3.26
CA THR A 71 3.72 -11.15 3.97
C THR A 71 5.18 -11.27 3.54
N GLU A 72 5.48 -11.05 2.26
CA GLU A 72 6.86 -11.05 1.76
C GLU A 72 7.62 -9.79 2.21
N GLU A 73 6.97 -8.63 2.22
CA GLU A 73 7.55 -7.39 2.73
C GLU A 73 7.87 -7.53 4.23
N ASP A 74 6.98 -8.14 5.01
CA ASP A 74 7.20 -8.42 6.43
C ASP A 74 8.39 -9.37 6.65
N GLN A 75 8.48 -10.44 5.87
CA GLN A 75 9.62 -11.36 5.93
C GLN A 75 10.94 -10.67 5.59
N LEU A 76 10.94 -9.81 4.56
CA LEU A 76 12.11 -9.02 4.18
C LEU A 76 12.52 -8.06 5.29
N VAL A 77 11.56 -7.39 5.94
CA VAL A 77 11.82 -6.49 7.08
C VAL A 77 12.40 -7.25 8.26
N GLN A 78 11.83 -8.41 8.63
CA GLN A 78 12.37 -9.24 9.71
C GLN A 78 13.82 -9.66 9.43
N TRP A 79 14.10 -10.11 8.21
CA TRP A 79 15.46 -10.46 7.81
C TRP A 79 16.44 -9.28 7.92
N ILE A 80 16.03 -8.08 7.52
CA ILE A 80 16.84 -6.86 7.67
C ILE A 80 17.08 -6.53 9.16
N LEU A 81 16.05 -6.64 10.01
CA LEU A 81 16.17 -6.40 11.43
C LEU A 81 17.12 -7.40 12.10
N ASP A 82 17.10 -8.66 11.66
CA ASP A 82 18.01 -9.68 12.15
C ASP A 82 19.46 -9.44 11.72
N LEU A 83 19.69 -8.96 10.50
CA LEU A 83 21.01 -8.48 10.08
C LEU A 83 21.50 -7.30 10.94
N ALA A 84 20.61 -6.35 11.24
CA ALA A 84 20.94 -5.21 12.09
C ALA A 84 21.31 -5.65 13.52
N LYS A 85 20.60 -6.64 14.09
CA LYS A 85 20.95 -7.24 15.40
C LYS A 85 22.33 -7.88 15.40
N GLN A 86 22.73 -8.47 14.27
CA GLN A 86 24.06 -9.06 14.10
C GLN A 86 25.16 -8.01 13.86
N GLY A 87 24.81 -6.73 13.78
CA GLY A 87 25.75 -5.66 13.44
C GLY A 87 26.17 -5.64 11.98
N ILE A 88 25.45 -6.35 11.10
CA ILE A 88 25.72 -6.39 9.67
C ILE A 88 24.85 -5.34 8.96
N PRO A 89 25.44 -4.32 8.33
CA PRO A 89 24.66 -3.35 7.59
C PRO A 89 24.06 -3.98 6.31
N PRO A 90 22.74 -3.91 6.09
CA PRO A 90 22.10 -4.46 4.90
C PRO A 90 22.54 -3.65 3.66
N ARG A 91 23.18 -4.32 2.70
CA ARG A 91 23.54 -3.71 1.41
C ARG A 91 22.34 -3.76 0.46
N PRO A 92 22.11 -2.73 -0.38
CA PRO A 92 20.99 -2.73 -1.33
C PRO A 92 20.91 -3.98 -2.21
N ALA A 93 22.06 -4.46 -2.73
CA ALA A 93 22.12 -5.68 -3.54
C ALA A 93 21.70 -6.94 -2.76
N SER A 94 22.05 -7.03 -1.47
CA SER A 94 21.65 -8.15 -0.62
C SER A 94 20.14 -8.13 -0.33
N VAL A 95 19.58 -6.94 -0.14
CA VAL A 95 18.13 -6.74 0.05
C VAL A 95 17.37 -7.09 -1.23
N GLU A 96 17.87 -6.68 -2.39
CA GLU A 96 17.28 -7.02 -3.69
C GLU A 96 17.28 -8.52 -3.94
N ASN A 97 18.41 -9.21 -3.68
CA ASN A 97 18.50 -10.66 -3.82
C ASN A 97 17.51 -11.39 -2.90
N MET A 98 17.38 -10.96 -1.65
CA MET A 98 16.41 -11.54 -0.72
C MET A 98 14.97 -11.27 -1.18
N ALA A 99 14.65 -10.05 -1.61
CA ALA A 99 13.33 -9.72 -2.14
C ALA A 99 12.95 -10.56 -3.36
N ASN A 100 13.90 -10.77 -4.29
CA ASN A 100 13.71 -11.61 -5.47
C ASN A 100 13.52 -13.09 -5.08
N HIS A 101 14.28 -13.57 -4.08
CA HIS A 101 14.12 -14.91 -3.54
C HIS A 101 12.73 -15.12 -2.94
N LEU A 102 12.25 -14.18 -2.12
CA LEU A 102 10.91 -14.20 -1.53
C LEU A 102 9.83 -14.16 -2.63
N SER A 103 9.96 -13.25 -3.60
CA SER A 103 9.04 -13.15 -4.76
C SER A 103 8.95 -14.45 -5.59
N CYS A 104 10.05 -15.19 -5.73
CA CYS A 104 10.13 -16.40 -6.55
C CYS A 104 9.59 -17.62 -5.80
N HIS A 105 9.98 -17.80 -4.53
CA HIS A 105 9.47 -18.88 -3.68
C HIS A 105 7.96 -18.77 -3.50
N THR A 106 7.46 -17.54 -3.52
CA THR A 106 6.05 -17.24 -3.31
C THR A 106 5.15 -17.44 -4.54
N ARG A 107 5.70 -17.36 -5.75
CA ARG A 107 4.90 -17.58 -6.97
C ARG A 107 4.92 -19.03 -7.45
N SER A 108 5.85 -19.85 -6.97
CA SER A 108 6.03 -21.24 -7.39
C SER A 108 4.94 -22.20 -6.90
N TYR A 109 4.20 -21.87 -5.83
CA TYR A 109 3.12 -22.72 -5.30
C TYR A 109 1.75 -22.52 -5.96
N LEU A 110 1.59 -21.60 -6.92
CA LEU A 110 0.32 -21.37 -7.64
C LEU A 110 0.35 -21.69 -9.15
N SER A 111 1.47 -22.22 -9.68
CA SER A 111 1.70 -22.83 -11.01
C SER A 111 3.02 -22.32 -11.59
N SER A 112 4.00 -23.21 -11.76
CA SER A 112 5.32 -22.91 -12.34
C SER A 112 5.22 -22.47 -13.81
N PRO A 113 6.05 -21.49 -14.22
CA PRO A 113 7.34 -21.84 -14.83
C PRO A 113 8.55 -21.23 -14.08
N PRO A 114 9.75 -21.80 -14.24
CA PRO A 114 10.89 -21.53 -13.37
C PRO A 114 11.43 -20.11 -13.52
N CYS A 115 11.88 -19.54 -12.40
CA CYS A 115 12.84 -18.44 -12.38
C CYS A 115 14.03 -18.82 -13.27
N TRP A 116 14.27 -18.01 -14.31
CA TRP A 116 15.27 -18.22 -15.35
C TRP A 116 16.64 -18.68 -14.81
N PRO A 117 17.31 -19.62 -15.49
CA PRO A 117 18.75 -19.71 -15.50
C PRO A 117 19.28 -19.07 -16.79
N GLU A 118 20.03 -17.98 -16.72
CA GLU A 118 20.98 -17.64 -17.79
C GLU A 118 22.39 -17.97 -17.30
N LEU A 119 22.75 -19.25 -17.45
CA LEU A 119 24.14 -19.65 -17.62
C LEU A 119 24.59 -19.24 -19.01
N GLY A 120 25.44 -18.21 -19.07
CA GLY A 120 26.20 -17.83 -20.26
C GLY A 120 27.70 -17.98 -20.03
N VAL A 121 28.16 -19.15 -19.58
CA VAL A 121 29.59 -19.50 -19.63
C VAL A 121 29.86 -20.00 -21.05
N LYS A 122 30.37 -19.11 -21.91
CA LYS A 122 30.99 -19.51 -23.18
C LYS A 122 32.39 -20.02 -22.88
N SER A 123 32.61 -21.30 -23.17
CA SER A 123 33.93 -21.91 -23.24
C SER A 123 34.71 -21.33 -24.44
N ASP A 124 35.98 -21.02 -24.22
CA ASP A 124 37.08 -21.08 -25.20
C ASP A 124 38.26 -21.79 -24.54
#